data_AF-A0A0D2N5T2-F1
#
_entry.id   AF-A0A0D2N5T2-F1
#
_cell.length_a   1.000
_cell.length_b   1.000
_cell.length_c   1.000
_cell.angle_alpha   90.00
_cell.angle_beta   90.00
_cell.angle_gamma   90.00
#
_symmetry.space_group_name_H-M   'P 1'
#
loop_
_entity.id
_entity.type
_entity.pdbx_description
1 polymer ?
#
loop_
_entity_poly.entity_id
_entity_poly.type
_entity_poly.pdbx_seq_one_letter_code
_entity_poly.pdbx_strand_id
1 'polypeptide(L)'
;MKSRMKCAFQELYDISLRPHHLQKLTYLKGTVQFMARTIRRGRLIGDQAMIPLFKRPPEISGALLTRYRGVLPDRVQRFACETPTHSPGLIETPSNTIARHALRHDAESVYWVLVWWAVCVAPAGKDSTPVPTLLWDILTGSNHDFRPPQIGDGQLDPSYGAVRELLNSLASYLDPDHHWANAAPFDHPEFLHEVFQRLILNFLVDNKDEVFMLLPTAGRSRESEKPVHHAEPGRSRHQHLLDTSSAGGSSLKRPASSQDELEVSPMFSRANGSVYS
;
A
#
# COMPACT_ATOMS: atom_id res chain seq x y z
N MET A 1 7.36 -11.74 25.34
CA MET A 1 6.70 -11.43 24.06
C MET A 1 6.64 -9.94 23.68
N LYS A 2 6.51 -8.98 24.62
CA LYS A 2 6.37 -7.52 24.31
C LYS A 2 7.60 -6.81 23.67
N SER A 3 8.78 -7.46 23.58
CA SER A 3 10.04 -6.77 23.23
C SER A 3 10.51 -6.94 21.78
N ARG A 4 9.92 -7.81 20.95
CA ARG A 4 10.54 -8.20 19.66
C ARG A 4 9.87 -7.65 18.40
N MET A 5 8.61 -7.17 18.45
CA MET A 5 8.01 -6.42 17.32
C MET A 5 8.45 -4.95 17.23
N LYS A 6 9.08 -4.39 18.27
CA LYS A 6 9.58 -3.00 18.23
C LYS A 6 10.71 -2.78 17.22
N CYS A 7 11.49 -3.81 16.88
CA CYS A 7 12.63 -3.69 15.97
C CYS A 7 12.18 -3.41 14.53
N ALA A 8 11.13 -4.11 14.05
CA ALA A 8 10.64 -3.96 12.68
C ALA A 8 10.06 -2.57 12.40
N PHE A 9 9.42 -1.91 13.38
CA PHE A 9 8.88 -0.56 13.20
C PHE A 9 9.92 0.55 13.33
N GLN A 10 11.00 0.33 14.09
CA GLN A 10 12.07 1.33 14.25
C GLN A 10 12.95 1.40 12.99
N GLU A 11 13.29 0.27 12.36
CA GLU A 11 14.08 0.23 11.13
C GLU A 11 13.35 0.82 9.91
N LEU A 12 12.01 0.74 9.87
CA LEU A 12 11.20 1.39 8.83
C LEU A 12 11.29 2.93 8.88
N TYR A 13 11.60 3.49 10.06
CA TYR A 13 11.80 4.93 10.21
C TYR A 13 13.14 5.39 9.61
N ASP A 14 14.20 4.57 9.73
CA ASP A 14 15.56 4.92 9.30
C ASP A 14 15.79 4.74 7.79
N ILE A 15 15.08 3.81 7.13
CA ILE A 15 15.21 3.58 5.67
C ILE A 15 14.52 4.71 4.86
N SER A 16 13.61 5.48 5.46
CA SER A 16 12.76 6.45 4.77
C SER A 16 13.43 7.81 4.42
N LEU A 17 14.73 8.00 4.66
CA LEU A 17 15.40 9.32 4.56
C LEU A 17 16.46 9.42 3.45
N ARG A 18 16.20 8.90 2.24
CA ARG A 18 17.02 9.26 1.05
C ARG A 18 16.20 10.08 0.04
N PRO A 19 16.55 11.35 -0.22
CA PRO A 19 15.79 12.21 -1.12
C PRO A 19 16.20 11.93 -2.57
N HIS A 20 15.30 11.34 -3.35
CA HIS A 20 15.38 11.37 -4.80
C HIS A 20 14.27 12.26 -5.39
N HIS A 21 14.70 13.12 -6.31
CA HIS A 21 13.96 14.17 -6.98
C HIS A 21 12.72 13.63 -7.73
N LEU A 22 11.52 14.09 -7.38
CA LEU A 22 10.28 13.88 -8.16
C LEU A 22 9.56 15.22 -8.36
N GLN A 23 9.43 15.62 -9.63
CA GLN A 23 8.71 16.82 -10.07
C GLN A 23 7.18 16.65 -9.93
N LYS A 24 6.52 17.68 -9.38
CA LYS A 24 5.07 18.00 -9.44
C LYS A 24 4.08 16.82 -9.39
N LEU A 25 4.05 16.13 -8.25
CA LEU A 25 2.84 15.62 -7.59
C LEU A 25 2.88 16.12 -6.14
N THR A 26 2.85 17.43 -5.98
CA THR A 26 2.76 18.08 -4.66
C THR A 26 1.42 17.67 -4.04
N TYR A 27 1.40 16.68 -3.15
CA TYR A 27 0.49 16.46 -2.00
C TYR A 27 0.43 15.00 -1.52
N LEU A 28 1.07 14.03 -2.18
CA LEU A 28 1.20 12.66 -1.64
C LEU A 28 2.44 12.56 -0.74
N LYS A 29 2.24 12.60 0.58
CA LYS A 29 3.27 12.31 1.57
C LYS A 29 3.28 10.82 1.88
N GLY A 30 4.43 10.16 1.77
CA GLY A 30 4.63 8.76 2.14
C GLY A 30 5.66 8.04 1.27
N THR A 31 6.13 6.88 1.70
CA THR A 31 7.01 6.01 0.91
C THR A 31 6.16 5.28 -0.12
N VAL A 32 6.39 5.53 -1.41
CA VAL A 32 5.58 5.05 -2.54
C VAL A 32 5.34 3.53 -2.48
N GLN A 33 6.34 2.76 -2.04
CA GLN A 33 6.27 1.30 -1.92
C GLN A 33 5.20 0.80 -0.95
N PHE A 34 4.81 1.63 0.02
CA PHE A 34 3.81 1.30 1.04
C PHE A 34 2.45 1.95 0.81
N MET A 35 2.31 2.82 -0.20
CA MET A 35 1.02 3.45 -0.47
C MET A 35 0.00 2.42 -0.98
N ALA A 36 -1.25 2.58 -0.55
CA ALA A 36 -2.40 1.91 -1.15
C ALA A 36 -2.42 2.08 -2.68
N ARG A 37 -2.85 1.05 -3.42
CA ARG A 37 -2.76 1.04 -4.88
C ARG A 37 -3.56 2.18 -5.53
N THR A 38 -4.72 2.51 -4.98
CA THR A 38 -5.59 3.61 -5.47
C THR A 38 -4.93 4.97 -5.31
N ILE A 39 -4.32 5.21 -4.14
CA ILE A 39 -3.61 6.45 -3.80
C ILE A 39 -2.37 6.59 -4.68
N ARG A 40 -1.60 5.52 -4.83
CA ARG A 40 -0.42 5.48 -5.69
C ARG A 40 -0.77 5.74 -7.16
N ARG A 41 -1.90 5.23 -7.65
CA ARG A 41 -2.40 5.48 -9.02
C ARG A 41 -3.07 6.85 -9.20
N GLY A 42 -3.45 7.51 -8.10
CA GLY A 42 -4.23 8.76 -8.12
C GLY A 42 -5.69 8.60 -8.55
N ARG A 43 -6.17 7.36 -8.75
CA ARG A 43 -7.52 7.02 -9.20
C ARG A 43 -7.97 5.68 -8.64
N LEU A 44 -9.28 5.46 -8.63
CA LEU A 44 -9.87 4.19 -8.19
C LEU A 44 -9.40 3.01 -9.06
N ILE A 45 -9.40 1.81 -8.48
CA ILE A 45 -9.05 0.59 -9.19
C ILE A 45 -10.32 -0.10 -9.68
N GLY A 46 -10.33 -0.48 -10.95
CA GLY A 46 -11.41 -1.19 -11.61
C GLY A 46 -11.29 -0.96 -13.12
N ASP A 47 -11.76 -1.92 -13.91
CA ASP A 47 -11.95 -1.74 -15.35
C ASP A 47 -13.45 -1.63 -15.68
N GLN A 48 -13.72 -1.27 -16.93
CA GLN A 48 -15.07 -1.30 -17.45
C GLN A 48 -15.51 -2.76 -17.53
N ALA A 49 -16.68 -3.05 -16.98
CA ALA A 49 -17.26 -4.38 -16.88
C ALA A 49 -16.70 -5.32 -15.78
N MET A 50 -15.93 -4.81 -14.82
CA MET A 50 -15.66 -5.56 -13.57
C MET A 50 -16.95 -5.73 -12.76
N ILE A 51 -17.20 -6.96 -12.31
CA ILE A 51 -18.19 -7.26 -11.26
C ILE A 51 -17.39 -7.62 -10.01
N PRO A 52 -17.19 -6.70 -9.05
CA PRO A 52 -16.40 -7.01 -7.86
C PRO A 52 -17.18 -8.00 -6.99
N LEU A 53 -16.42 -8.90 -6.36
CA LEU A 53 -16.95 -9.90 -5.44
C LEU A 53 -16.29 -9.73 -4.07
N PHE A 54 -17.04 -9.18 -3.13
CA PHE A 54 -16.60 -9.00 -1.76
C PHE A 54 -16.89 -10.26 -0.95
N LYS A 55 -15.93 -10.72 -0.15
CA LYS A 55 -16.08 -11.90 0.71
C LYS A 55 -16.51 -11.46 2.11
N ARG A 56 -17.38 -12.22 2.78
CA ARG A 56 -17.71 -11.95 4.18
C ARG A 56 -16.46 -11.96 5.06
N PRO A 57 -16.44 -11.22 6.19
CA PRO A 57 -15.35 -11.32 7.14
C PRO A 57 -15.10 -12.76 7.59
N PRO A 58 -13.84 -13.17 7.78
CA PRO A 58 -13.55 -14.51 8.25
C PRO A 58 -14.13 -14.71 9.66
N GLU A 59 -14.49 -15.94 9.97
CA GLU A 59 -14.92 -16.31 11.32
C GLU A 59 -13.70 -16.29 12.24
N ILE A 60 -13.84 -15.74 13.44
CA ILE A 60 -12.79 -15.83 14.45
C ILE A 60 -12.75 -17.25 15.00
N SER A 61 -11.56 -17.80 15.19
CA SER A 61 -11.35 -19.14 15.75
C SER A 61 -12.14 -19.31 17.05
N GLY A 62 -12.75 -20.49 17.22
CA GLY A 62 -13.53 -20.83 18.41
C GLY A 62 -12.73 -20.64 19.71
N ALA A 63 -11.42 -20.87 19.68
CA ALA A 63 -10.52 -20.65 20.81
C ALA A 63 -10.41 -19.18 21.24
N LEU A 64 -10.66 -18.24 20.33
CA LEU A 64 -10.63 -16.80 20.59
C LEU A 64 -12.02 -16.18 20.77
N LEU A 65 -13.06 -16.84 20.27
CA LEU A 65 -14.39 -16.25 20.11
C LEU A 65 -14.93 -15.59 21.39
N THR A 66 -14.83 -16.29 22.53
CA THR A 66 -15.30 -15.76 23.82
C THR A 66 -14.55 -14.50 24.23
N ARG A 67 -13.21 -14.51 24.13
CA ARG A 67 -12.38 -13.34 24.48
C ARG A 67 -12.59 -12.20 23.48
N TYR A 68 -12.66 -12.51 22.20
CA TYR A 68 -12.90 -11.52 21.14
C TYR A 68 -14.25 -10.81 21.34
N ARG A 69 -15.32 -11.56 21.59
CA ARG A 69 -16.65 -11.02 21.93
C ARG A 69 -16.64 -10.19 23.21
N GLY A 70 -15.91 -10.62 24.23
CA GLY A 70 -15.82 -9.88 25.50
C GLY A 70 -15.09 -8.53 25.38
N VAL A 71 -14.12 -8.41 24.47
CA VAL A 71 -13.33 -7.18 24.29
C VAL A 71 -13.93 -6.26 23.22
N LEU A 72 -14.50 -6.83 22.15
CA LEU A 72 -15.01 -6.09 20.99
C LEU A 72 -16.44 -6.51 20.63
N PRO A 73 -17.41 -6.44 21.57
CA PRO A 73 -18.78 -6.90 21.32
C PRO A 73 -19.43 -6.18 20.13
N ASP A 74 -19.26 -4.85 20.05
CA ASP A 74 -19.83 -4.03 18.98
C ASP A 74 -19.31 -4.42 17.60
N ARG A 75 -18.04 -4.81 17.48
CA ARG A 75 -17.47 -5.23 16.18
C ARG A 75 -18.01 -6.56 15.73
N VAL A 76 -18.22 -7.51 16.66
CA VAL A 76 -18.84 -8.81 16.34
C VAL A 76 -20.23 -8.61 15.77
N GLN A 77 -21.03 -7.72 16.37
CA GLN A 77 -22.37 -7.41 15.87
C GLN A 77 -22.32 -6.65 14.55
N ARG A 78 -21.51 -5.59 14.45
CA ARG A 78 -21.40 -4.71 13.28
C ARG A 78 -20.95 -5.45 12.01
N PHE A 79 -20.07 -6.43 12.17
CA PHE A 79 -19.52 -7.23 11.07
C PHE A 79 -20.12 -8.64 11.02
N ALA A 80 -21.31 -8.84 11.60
CA ALA A 80 -22.09 -10.04 11.35
C ALA A 80 -22.56 -10.05 9.89
N CYS A 81 -22.32 -11.16 9.19
CA CYS A 81 -22.64 -11.27 7.77
C CYS A 81 -23.01 -12.72 7.44
N GLU A 82 -24.27 -12.92 7.06
CA GLU A 82 -24.79 -14.23 6.68
C GLU A 82 -24.41 -14.58 5.24
N THR A 83 -24.39 -13.59 4.35
CA THR A 83 -24.09 -13.77 2.93
C THR A 83 -22.59 -14.05 2.74
N PRO A 84 -22.19 -15.20 2.16
CA PRO A 84 -20.77 -15.53 1.95
C PRO A 84 -20.03 -14.52 1.08
N THR A 85 -20.72 -13.99 0.08
CA THR A 85 -20.18 -13.02 -0.86
C THR A 85 -21.21 -11.95 -1.22
N HIS A 86 -20.75 -10.76 -1.55
CA HIS A 86 -21.58 -9.65 -2.01
C HIS A 86 -21.06 -9.11 -3.34
N SER A 87 -21.99 -8.81 -4.24
CA SER A 87 -21.68 -8.14 -5.49
C SER A 87 -22.57 -6.90 -5.62
N PRO A 88 -21.99 -5.70 -5.82
CA PRO A 88 -22.74 -4.48 -6.07
C PRO A 88 -23.32 -4.43 -7.49
N GLY A 89 -23.09 -5.45 -8.33
CA GLY A 89 -23.39 -5.44 -9.75
C GLY A 89 -22.24 -4.86 -10.60
N LEU A 90 -22.60 -4.39 -11.80
CA LEU A 90 -21.66 -3.82 -12.75
C LEU A 90 -21.18 -2.44 -12.28
N ILE A 91 -19.87 -2.22 -12.25
CA ILE A 91 -19.33 -0.87 -12.00
C ILE A 91 -19.39 -0.05 -13.28
N GLU A 92 -20.07 1.09 -13.22
CA GLU A 92 -20.03 2.08 -14.29
C GLU A 92 -18.71 2.87 -14.25
N THR A 93 -18.06 2.95 -15.41
CA THR A 93 -16.76 3.60 -15.72
C THR A 93 -16.06 4.37 -14.58
N PRO A 94 -15.03 3.77 -13.94
CA PRO A 94 -14.33 4.38 -12.80
C PRO A 94 -13.31 5.46 -13.18
N SER A 95 -13.12 5.72 -14.47
CA SER A 95 -11.87 6.26 -15.05
C SER A 95 -11.50 7.69 -14.63
N ASN A 96 -12.44 8.48 -14.12
CA ASN A 96 -12.20 9.89 -13.77
C ASN A 96 -12.32 10.20 -12.27
N THR A 97 -12.60 9.22 -11.42
CA THR A 97 -12.78 9.48 -9.99
C THR A 97 -11.43 9.63 -9.30
N ILE A 98 -11.17 10.84 -8.81
CA ILE A 98 -9.97 11.17 -8.03
C ILE A 98 -9.97 10.35 -6.74
N ALA A 99 -8.90 9.59 -6.51
CA ALA A 99 -8.74 8.85 -5.27
C ALA A 99 -8.57 9.82 -4.10
N ARG A 100 -9.42 9.67 -3.08
CA ARG A 100 -9.28 10.37 -1.80
C ARG A 100 -8.85 9.39 -0.73
N HIS A 101 -7.96 9.83 0.14
CA HIS A 101 -7.55 9.05 1.30
C HIS A 101 -8.76 8.64 2.15
N ALA A 102 -8.71 7.42 2.69
CA ALA A 102 -9.80 6.79 3.43
C ALA A 102 -9.20 5.64 4.24
N LEU A 103 -9.89 5.23 5.31
CA LEU A 103 -9.39 4.24 6.26
C LEU A 103 -8.99 2.90 5.57
N ARG A 104 -9.73 2.45 4.55
CA ARG A 104 -9.34 1.27 3.74
C ARG A 104 -7.93 1.34 3.14
N HIS A 105 -7.44 2.54 2.83
CA HIS A 105 -6.10 2.76 2.30
C HIS A 105 -5.02 2.60 3.38
N ASP A 106 -5.33 2.88 4.65
CA ASP A 106 -4.42 2.59 5.76
C ASP A 106 -4.24 1.08 5.93
N ALA A 107 -5.34 0.31 5.87
CA ALA A 107 -5.28 -1.14 5.91
C ALA A 107 -4.42 -1.70 4.78
N GLU A 108 -4.65 -1.26 3.53
CA GLU A 108 -3.84 -1.67 2.39
C GLU A 108 -2.36 -1.27 2.54
N SER A 109 -2.09 -0.08 3.09
CA SER A 109 -0.70 0.36 3.31
C SER A 109 0.01 -0.50 4.35
N VAL A 110 -0.67 -0.86 5.45
CA VAL A 110 -0.17 -1.82 6.44
C VAL A 110 0.09 -3.19 5.80
N TYR A 111 -0.79 -3.66 4.92
CA TYR A 111 -0.54 -4.90 4.16
C TYR A 111 0.75 -4.82 3.34
N TRP A 112 1.00 -3.73 2.62
CA TRP A 112 2.23 -3.59 1.84
C TRP A 112 3.49 -3.51 2.71
N VAL A 113 3.40 -2.93 3.91
CA VAL A 113 4.49 -2.99 4.90
C VAL A 113 4.74 -4.43 5.35
N LEU A 114 3.69 -5.21 5.61
CA LEU A 114 3.82 -6.62 6.00
C LEU A 114 4.42 -7.47 4.89
N VAL A 115 3.99 -7.28 3.64
CA VAL A 115 4.57 -7.95 2.46
C VAL A 115 6.05 -7.61 2.33
N TRP A 116 6.40 -6.33 2.37
CA TRP A 116 7.79 -5.88 2.30
C TRP A 116 8.65 -6.53 3.38
N TRP A 117 8.18 -6.50 4.64
CA TRP A 117 8.87 -7.13 5.75
C TRP A 117 9.05 -8.63 5.53
N ALA A 118 8.01 -9.35 5.13
CA ALA A 118 8.08 -10.80 4.91
C ALA A 118 9.00 -11.18 3.76
N VAL A 119 9.05 -10.36 2.70
CA VAL A 119 9.98 -10.55 1.58
C VAL A 119 11.41 -10.26 2.00
N CYS A 120 11.65 -9.27 2.87
CA CYS A 120 13.00 -8.87 3.27
C CYS A 120 13.54 -9.66 4.46
N VAL A 121 12.72 -10.31 5.28
CA VAL A 121 13.19 -10.91 6.54
C VAL A 121 14.09 -12.12 6.28
N ALA A 122 15.30 -12.10 6.83
CA ALA A 122 16.23 -13.23 6.82
C ALA A 122 16.21 -13.96 8.18
N PRO A 123 16.21 -15.30 8.21
CA PRO A 123 16.36 -16.08 9.44
C PRO A 123 17.77 -15.93 10.03
N ALA A 124 17.89 -15.82 11.35
CA ALA A 124 19.20 -15.79 12.00
C ALA A 124 19.83 -17.19 12.05
N GLY A 125 21.15 -17.25 11.84
CA GLY A 125 21.92 -18.50 11.94
C GLY A 125 21.64 -19.51 10.82
N LYS A 126 21.00 -19.09 9.73
CA LYS A 126 20.75 -19.90 8.54
C LYS A 126 21.10 -19.11 7.28
N ASP A 127 21.44 -19.82 6.22
CA ASP A 127 21.51 -19.23 4.89
C ASP A 127 20.11 -18.80 4.46
N SER A 128 20.02 -17.60 3.89
CA SER A 128 18.75 -17.06 3.42
C SER A 128 18.69 -17.10 1.90
N THR A 129 17.52 -17.43 1.36
CA THR A 129 17.33 -17.41 -0.09
C THR A 129 17.30 -15.96 -0.58
N PRO A 130 17.87 -15.65 -1.75
CA PRO A 130 17.79 -14.31 -2.29
C PRO A 130 16.33 -13.94 -2.67
N VAL A 131 16.02 -12.65 -2.69
CA VAL A 131 14.73 -12.13 -3.18
C VAL A 131 14.73 -12.19 -4.71
N PRO A 132 13.70 -12.78 -5.34
CA PRO A 132 13.58 -12.79 -6.79
C PRO A 132 13.64 -11.39 -7.38
N THR A 133 14.50 -11.18 -8.40
CA THR A 133 14.74 -9.83 -8.98
C THR A 133 13.43 -9.17 -9.41
N LEU A 134 12.56 -9.92 -10.09
CA LEU A 134 11.27 -9.42 -10.56
C LEU A 134 10.37 -8.96 -9.41
N LEU A 135 10.34 -9.70 -8.30
CA LEU A 135 9.55 -9.32 -7.13
C LEU A 135 10.10 -8.03 -6.50
N TRP A 136 11.41 -7.93 -6.38
CA TRP A 136 12.08 -6.75 -5.86
C TRP A 136 11.76 -5.49 -6.70
N ASP A 137 11.87 -5.60 -8.02
CA ASP A 137 11.55 -4.52 -8.95
C ASP A 137 10.07 -4.12 -8.86
N ILE A 138 9.17 -5.09 -8.66
CA ILE A 138 7.74 -4.81 -8.51
C ILE A 138 7.45 -4.07 -7.19
N LEU A 139 8.10 -4.45 -6.09
CA LEU A 139 7.87 -3.82 -4.78
C LEU A 139 8.48 -2.42 -4.68
N THR A 140 9.66 -2.21 -5.27
CA THR A 140 10.45 -0.97 -5.16
C THR A 140 10.27 -0.02 -6.34
N GLY A 141 9.89 -0.52 -7.51
CA GLY A 141 9.76 0.29 -8.72
C GLY A 141 8.68 1.35 -8.59
N SER A 142 8.88 2.52 -9.20
CA SER A 142 7.98 3.68 -9.09
C SER A 142 6.97 3.80 -10.23
N ASN A 143 7.29 3.29 -11.41
CA ASN A 143 6.64 3.73 -12.65
C ASN A 143 5.21 3.22 -12.83
N HIS A 144 4.89 2.03 -12.29
CA HIS A 144 3.55 1.46 -12.35
C HIS A 144 3.30 0.56 -11.15
N ASP A 145 2.04 0.50 -10.71
CA ASP A 145 1.64 -0.39 -9.63
C ASP A 145 1.25 -1.76 -10.20
N PHE A 146 2.27 -2.59 -10.40
CA PHE A 146 2.18 -3.99 -10.84
C PHE A 146 2.34 -4.98 -9.67
N ARG A 147 2.18 -4.50 -8.43
CA ARG A 147 2.33 -5.37 -7.26
C ARG A 147 1.34 -6.54 -7.36
N PRO A 148 1.83 -7.79 -7.32
CA PRO A 148 0.95 -8.92 -7.50
C PRO A 148 -0.03 -8.94 -6.33
N PRO A 149 -1.28 -9.33 -6.58
CA PRO A 149 -2.25 -9.51 -5.51
C PRO A 149 -1.90 -10.70 -4.62
N GLN A 150 -0.96 -11.57 -4.99
CA GLN A 150 -0.56 -12.74 -4.21
C GLN A 150 0.94 -12.96 -4.26
N ILE A 151 1.47 -13.51 -3.17
CA ILE A 151 2.85 -13.95 -3.02
C ILE A 151 2.94 -15.41 -3.49
N GLY A 152 3.76 -15.62 -4.52
CA GLY A 152 4.03 -16.93 -5.11
C GLY A 152 5.08 -17.74 -4.36
N ASP A 153 5.29 -18.97 -4.82
CA ASP A 153 6.29 -19.87 -4.27
C ASP A 153 7.70 -19.34 -4.48
N GLY A 154 8.59 -19.56 -3.50
CA GLY A 154 9.98 -19.09 -3.54
C GLY A 154 10.17 -17.58 -3.34
N GLN A 155 9.09 -16.80 -3.21
CA GLN A 155 9.17 -15.36 -2.99
C GLN A 155 9.52 -14.98 -1.55
N LEU A 156 9.16 -15.82 -0.59
CA LEU A 156 9.57 -15.71 0.82
C LEU A 156 10.72 -16.65 1.12
N ASP A 157 11.48 -16.35 2.18
CA ASP A 157 12.41 -17.34 2.73
C ASP A 157 11.61 -18.57 3.20
N PRO A 158 12.05 -19.81 2.87
CA PRO A 158 11.34 -21.03 3.27
C PRO A 158 11.08 -21.12 4.78
N SER A 159 11.94 -20.50 5.61
CA SER A 159 11.77 -20.47 7.06
C SER A 159 10.50 -19.75 7.52
N TYR A 160 9.93 -18.88 6.68
CA TYR A 160 8.70 -18.14 6.94
C TYR A 160 7.59 -18.51 5.95
N GLY A 161 7.66 -19.69 5.32
CA GLY A 161 6.71 -20.13 4.30
C GLY A 161 5.25 -20.09 4.74
N ALA A 162 4.95 -20.39 6.02
CA ALA A 162 3.60 -20.32 6.57
C ALA A 162 2.98 -18.91 6.50
N VAL A 163 3.81 -17.85 6.59
CA VAL A 163 3.35 -16.46 6.49
C VAL A 163 2.77 -16.16 5.10
N ARG A 164 3.17 -16.89 4.05
CA ARG A 164 2.64 -16.74 2.69
C ARG A 164 1.12 -16.90 2.66
N GLU A 165 0.59 -17.89 3.36
CA GLU A 165 -0.85 -18.17 3.37
C GLU A 165 -1.65 -17.05 4.04
N LEU A 166 -1.12 -16.48 5.12
CA LEU A 166 -1.69 -15.28 5.73
C LEU A 166 -1.68 -14.09 4.76
N LEU A 167 -0.55 -13.80 4.12
CA LEU A 167 -0.44 -12.69 3.17
C LEU A 167 -1.42 -12.86 2.00
N ASN A 168 -1.49 -14.06 1.41
CA ASN A 168 -2.41 -14.34 0.32
C ASN A 168 -3.88 -14.25 0.75
N SER A 169 -4.19 -14.65 1.99
CA SER A 169 -5.52 -14.47 2.57
C SER A 169 -5.89 -13.00 2.69
N LEU A 170 -5.02 -12.18 3.28
CA LEU A 170 -5.21 -10.72 3.41
C LEU A 170 -5.40 -10.06 2.04
N ALA A 171 -4.53 -10.40 1.09
CA ALA A 171 -4.52 -9.82 -0.24
C ALA A 171 -5.78 -10.18 -1.04
N SER A 172 -6.36 -11.35 -0.80
CA SER A 172 -7.61 -11.74 -1.46
C SER A 172 -8.81 -10.87 -1.07
N TYR A 173 -8.73 -10.12 0.03
CA TYR A 173 -9.71 -9.09 0.40
C TYR A 173 -9.33 -7.71 -0.13
N LEU A 174 -8.12 -7.51 -0.63
CA LEU A 174 -7.76 -6.27 -1.32
C LEU A 174 -8.10 -6.32 -2.81
N ASP A 175 -8.32 -7.50 -3.38
CA ASP A 175 -8.51 -7.68 -4.82
C ASP A 175 -9.56 -6.71 -5.42
N PRO A 176 -10.81 -6.66 -4.91
CA PRO A 176 -11.72 -5.58 -5.26
C PRO A 176 -11.41 -4.29 -4.46
N ASP A 177 -11.43 -3.15 -5.15
CA ASP A 177 -11.42 -1.85 -4.47
C ASP A 177 -12.71 -1.68 -3.67
N HIS A 178 -12.58 -1.63 -2.35
CA HIS A 178 -13.70 -1.51 -1.41
C HIS A 178 -14.45 -0.18 -1.53
N HIS A 179 -13.95 0.76 -2.33
CA HIS A 179 -14.76 1.88 -2.77
C HIS A 179 -16.07 1.46 -3.45
N TRP A 180 -16.09 0.32 -4.15
CA TRP A 180 -17.26 -0.15 -4.90
C TRP A 180 -18.28 -0.93 -4.07
N ALA A 181 -17.99 -1.19 -2.79
CA ALA A 181 -18.95 -1.83 -1.91
C ALA A 181 -20.13 -0.87 -1.64
N ASN A 182 -21.35 -1.38 -1.74
CA ASN A 182 -22.58 -0.60 -1.62
C ASN A 182 -23.59 -1.20 -0.62
N ALA A 183 -23.15 -2.14 0.21
CA ALA A 183 -23.98 -2.78 1.22
C ALA A 183 -23.17 -3.10 2.46
N ALA A 184 -23.83 -3.03 3.62
CA ALA A 184 -23.24 -3.45 4.87
C ALA A 184 -22.99 -4.98 4.89
N PRO A 185 -21.92 -5.44 5.56
CA PRO A 185 -20.90 -4.62 6.22
C PRO A 185 -19.75 -4.18 5.30
N PHE A 186 -19.81 -4.50 4.01
CA PHE A 186 -18.70 -4.36 3.05
C PHE A 186 -18.32 -2.91 2.76
N ASP A 187 -19.29 -2.00 2.82
CA ASP A 187 -19.12 -0.55 2.62
C ASP A 187 -18.58 0.17 3.87
N HIS A 188 -18.50 -0.51 5.01
CA HIS A 188 -18.07 0.09 6.26
C HIS A 188 -16.57 0.46 6.20
N PRO A 189 -16.15 1.67 6.63
CA PRO A 189 -14.76 2.14 6.49
C PRO A 189 -13.73 1.27 7.22
N GLU A 190 -14.14 0.60 8.31
CA GLU A 190 -13.30 -0.32 9.09
C GLU A 190 -13.34 -1.79 8.61
N PHE A 191 -14.03 -2.11 7.51
CA PHE A 191 -14.21 -3.49 7.05
C PHE A 191 -12.89 -4.23 6.86
N LEU A 192 -11.95 -3.66 6.09
CA LEU A 192 -10.65 -4.29 5.86
C LEU A 192 -9.84 -4.45 7.15
N HIS A 193 -9.94 -3.49 8.08
CA HIS A 193 -9.29 -3.60 9.38
C HIS A 193 -9.83 -4.77 10.20
N GLU A 194 -11.15 -4.98 10.17
CA GLU A 194 -11.79 -6.12 10.83
C GLU A 194 -11.32 -7.44 10.23
N VAL A 195 -11.37 -7.55 8.91
CA VAL A 195 -10.92 -8.75 8.18
C VAL A 195 -9.47 -9.06 8.53
N PHE A 196 -8.59 -8.07 8.45
CA PHE A 196 -7.16 -8.26 8.68
C PHE A 196 -6.89 -8.68 10.12
N GLN A 197 -7.56 -8.03 11.08
CA GLN A 197 -7.43 -8.40 12.48
C GLN A 197 -7.86 -9.85 12.73
N ARG A 198 -9.00 -10.29 12.18
CA ARG A 198 -9.45 -11.68 12.36
C ARG A 198 -8.51 -12.69 11.71
N LEU A 199 -8.04 -12.43 10.49
CA LEU A 199 -7.07 -13.30 9.81
C LEU A 199 -5.75 -13.42 10.59
N ILE A 200 -5.19 -12.29 11.04
CA ILE A 200 -3.95 -12.29 11.82
C ILE A 200 -4.15 -13.02 13.15
N LEU A 201 -5.25 -12.77 13.86
CA LEU A 201 -5.52 -13.44 15.14
C LEU A 201 -5.69 -14.96 14.98
N ASN A 202 -6.40 -15.40 13.95
CA ASN A 202 -6.54 -16.83 13.67
C ASN A 202 -5.19 -17.44 13.35
N PHE A 203 -4.42 -16.83 12.43
CA PHE A 203 -3.07 -17.28 12.09
C PHE A 203 -2.17 -17.43 13.34
N LEU A 204 -2.20 -16.43 14.23
CA LEU A 204 -1.41 -16.47 15.47
C LEU A 204 -1.80 -17.63 16.38
N VAL A 205 -3.09 -17.99 16.45
CA VAL A 205 -3.56 -19.12 17.27
C VAL A 205 -3.21 -20.44 16.63
N ASP A 206 -3.44 -20.56 15.32
CA ASP A 206 -3.23 -21.80 14.57
C ASP A 206 -1.74 -22.15 14.49
N ASN A 207 -0.85 -21.15 14.56
CA ASN A 207 0.59 -21.32 14.45
C ASN A 207 1.35 -21.05 15.76
N LYS A 208 0.66 -20.87 16.90
CA LYS A 208 1.30 -20.40 18.14
C LYS A 208 2.49 -21.25 18.62
N ASP A 209 2.47 -22.54 18.32
CA ASP A 209 3.46 -23.54 18.75
C ASP A 209 4.44 -23.91 17.61
N GLU A 210 4.30 -23.30 16.44
CA GLU A 210 5.13 -23.58 15.27
C GLU A 210 6.53 -22.99 15.42
N VAL A 211 7.55 -23.73 14.95
CA VAL A 211 8.96 -23.37 15.14
C VAL A 211 9.30 -22.01 14.52
N PHE A 212 8.68 -21.66 13.39
CA PHE A 212 8.94 -20.39 12.71
C PHE A 212 8.50 -19.16 13.53
N MET A 213 7.51 -19.30 14.43
CA MET A 213 7.04 -18.21 15.29
C MET A 213 8.09 -17.80 16.33
N LEU A 214 9.02 -18.69 16.65
CA LEU A 214 10.11 -18.46 17.61
C LEU A 214 11.44 -18.17 16.92
N LEU A 215 11.50 -18.25 15.59
CA LEU A 215 12.73 -18.09 14.83
C LEU A 215 13.22 -16.64 14.89
N PRO A 216 14.42 -16.37 15.42
CA PRO A 216 14.99 -15.02 15.39
C PRO A 216 15.29 -14.58 13.97
N THR A 217 15.15 -13.27 13.72
CA THR A 217 15.57 -12.63 12.47
C THR A 217 17.05 -12.24 12.54
N ALA A 218 17.74 -12.22 11.40
CA ALA A 218 19.17 -11.94 11.34
C ALA A 218 19.53 -10.46 11.59
N GLY A 219 18.55 -9.56 11.74
CA GLY A 219 18.76 -8.11 11.82
C GLY A 219 19.28 -7.49 10.52
N ARG A 220 19.23 -8.23 9.41
CA ARG A 220 19.59 -7.76 8.06
C ARG A 220 18.54 -8.24 7.06
N SER A 221 18.34 -7.45 6.01
CA SER A 221 17.46 -7.82 4.91
C SER A 221 18.08 -8.90 4.03
N ARG A 222 17.22 -9.71 3.41
CA ARG A 222 17.57 -10.60 2.29
C ARG A 222 18.16 -9.79 1.14
N GLU A 223 19.15 -10.36 0.48
CA GLU A 223 19.76 -9.79 -0.71
C GLU A 223 18.91 -10.10 -1.95
N SER A 224 18.90 -9.20 -2.93
CA SER A 224 18.32 -9.46 -4.25
C SER A 224 19.20 -10.43 -5.05
N GLU A 225 18.60 -11.32 -5.85
CA GLU A 225 19.32 -12.29 -6.70
C GLU A 225 20.39 -11.66 -7.60
N LYS A 226 20.11 -10.45 -8.12
CA LYS A 226 21.10 -9.66 -8.83
C LYS A 226 21.60 -8.56 -7.92
N PRO A 227 22.93 -8.34 -7.84
CA PRO A 227 23.45 -7.06 -7.38
C PRO A 227 22.80 -6.03 -8.30
N VAL A 228 22.02 -5.12 -7.73
CA VAL A 228 21.51 -3.99 -8.48
C VAL A 228 22.76 -3.21 -8.89
N HIS A 229 23.20 -3.41 -10.13
CA HIS A 229 24.11 -2.47 -10.78
C HIS A 229 23.30 -1.20 -10.92
N HIS A 230 23.27 -0.41 -9.85
CA HIS A 230 22.94 0.99 -9.94
C HIS A 230 23.91 1.51 -10.98
N ALA A 231 23.42 1.72 -12.21
CA ALA A 231 24.17 2.47 -13.19
C ALA A 231 24.62 3.73 -12.44
N GLU A 232 25.95 3.92 -12.37
CA GLU A 232 26.58 5.13 -11.82
C GLU A 232 25.66 6.30 -12.16
N PRO A 233 25.09 7.02 -11.16
CA PRO A 233 24.09 8.03 -11.41
C PRO A 233 24.65 8.95 -12.48
N GLY A 234 24.08 8.86 -13.68
CA GLY A 234 24.67 9.49 -14.87
C GLY A 234 24.98 10.93 -14.50
N ARG A 235 26.27 11.30 -14.58
CA ARG A 235 26.81 12.56 -14.06
C ARG A 235 25.77 13.66 -14.21
N SER A 236 25.28 14.15 -13.08
CA SER A 236 24.25 15.17 -13.04
C SER A 236 24.63 16.30 -14.02
N ARG A 237 23.66 16.77 -14.82
CA ARG A 237 23.84 17.87 -15.77
C ARG A 237 24.44 19.12 -15.12
N HIS A 238 24.38 19.23 -13.79
CA HIS A 238 25.08 20.26 -13.00
C HIS A 238 26.61 20.15 -13.02
N GLN A 239 27.19 18.94 -13.08
CA GLN A 239 28.63 18.76 -13.25
C GLN A 239 29.08 19.16 -14.67
N HIS A 240 28.25 18.92 -15.68
CA HIS A 240 28.52 19.40 -17.04
C HIS A 240 28.50 20.94 -17.14
N LEU A 241 27.73 21.63 -16.29
CA LEU A 241 27.71 23.11 -16.26
C LEU A 241 28.94 23.73 -15.59
N LEU A 242 29.56 23.02 -14.63
CA LEU A 242 30.80 23.47 -14.00
C LEU A 242 32.01 23.21 -14.91
N ASP A 243 32.01 22.11 -15.67
CA ASP A 243 33.10 21.80 -16.62
C ASP A 243 33.08 22.70 -17.87
N THR A 244 31.99 23.39 -18.19
CA THR A 244 31.92 24.34 -19.33
C THR A 244 32.25 25.79 -18.98
N SER A 245 32.60 26.09 -17.72
CA SER A 245 32.83 27.48 -17.28
C SER A 245 34.23 28.05 -17.58
N SER A 246 35.07 27.35 -18.36
CA SER A 246 36.40 27.83 -18.77
C SER A 246 36.48 28.46 -20.17
N ALA A 247 35.36 28.68 -20.89
CA ALA A 247 35.41 29.27 -22.22
C ALA A 247 34.53 30.52 -22.34
N GLY A 248 35.19 31.68 -22.37
CA GLY A 248 34.86 32.79 -23.26
C GLY A 248 33.53 33.49 -23.05
N GLY A 249 33.58 34.70 -22.50
CA GLY A 249 32.42 35.56 -22.32
C GLY A 249 31.66 35.87 -23.61
N SER A 250 30.35 36.06 -23.44
CA SER A 250 29.58 36.97 -24.28
C SER A 250 28.42 37.51 -23.47
N SER A 251 28.48 38.81 -23.24
CA SER A 251 27.45 39.63 -22.61
C SER A 251 26.24 39.71 -23.53
N LEU A 252 25.14 39.02 -23.17
CA LEU A 252 23.85 39.23 -23.83
C LEU A 252 22.81 39.79 -22.86
N LYS A 253 22.33 40.96 -23.28
CA LYS A 253 21.33 41.85 -22.67
C LYS A 253 20.06 41.11 -22.26
N ARG A 254 19.61 41.40 -21.05
CA ARG A 254 18.28 41.10 -20.51
C ARG A 254 17.26 42.09 -21.12
N PRO A 255 16.18 41.65 -21.76
CA PRO A 255 15.02 42.51 -21.99
C PRO A 255 14.19 42.61 -20.71
N ALA A 256 13.66 43.81 -20.47
CA ALA A 256 12.82 44.16 -19.34
C ALA A 256 11.34 43.99 -19.67
N SER A 257 10.55 43.81 -18.60
CA SER A 257 9.16 44.24 -18.43
C SER A 257 8.06 43.52 -19.22
N SER A 258 7.12 42.91 -18.49
CA SER A 258 5.79 43.49 -18.28
C SER A 258 5.04 42.67 -17.24
N GLN A 259 4.71 43.32 -16.12
CA GLN A 259 3.60 42.95 -15.26
C GLN A 259 2.34 43.40 -15.99
N ASP A 260 1.37 42.50 -16.15
CA ASP A 260 -0.02 42.90 -16.34
C ASP A 260 -0.90 42.09 -15.40
N GLU A 261 -1.65 42.87 -14.62
CA GLU A 261 -2.67 42.49 -13.67
C GLU A 261 -3.88 41.95 -14.42
N LEU A 262 -4.47 40.86 -13.93
CA LEU A 262 -5.84 40.48 -14.28
C LEU A 262 -6.58 40.11 -13.00
N GLU A 263 -7.22 41.12 -12.43
CA GLU A 263 -8.36 40.97 -11.54
C GLU A 263 -9.49 40.25 -12.29
N VAL A 264 -10.05 39.20 -11.68
CA VAL A 264 -11.36 38.65 -12.08
C VAL A 264 -12.23 38.56 -10.84
N SER A 265 -13.25 39.42 -10.83
CA SER A 265 -14.33 39.49 -9.85
C SER A 265 -15.24 38.24 -9.86
N PRO A 266 -15.87 37.90 -8.72
CA PRO A 266 -16.83 36.80 -8.63
C PRO A 266 -18.24 37.22 -9.10
N MET A 267 -18.81 36.46 -10.04
CA MET A 267 -20.18 36.63 -10.50
C MET A 267 -21.12 35.76 -9.65
N PHE A 268 -21.97 36.42 -8.86
CA PHE A 268 -23.13 35.84 -8.18
C PHE A 268 -24.21 35.46 -9.20
N SER A 269 -24.73 34.23 -9.14
CA SER A 269 -26.02 33.88 -9.74
C SER A 269 -26.86 33.07 -8.76
N ARG A 270 -27.94 33.70 -8.31
CA ARG A 270 -29.10 33.13 -7.60
C ARG A 270 -30.16 32.70 -8.63
N ALA A 271 -30.76 31.53 -8.47
CA ALA A 271 -32.16 31.21 -8.85
C ALA A 271 -32.53 29.85 -8.21
N ASN A 272 -33.46 29.81 -7.26
CA ASN A 272 -34.89 29.45 -7.43
C ASN A 272 -35.05 28.09 -8.14
N GLY A 273 -35.54 27.02 -7.52
CA GLY A 273 -36.80 26.92 -6.78
C GLY A 273 -37.84 26.27 -7.69
N SER A 274 -38.16 24.99 -7.47
CA SER A 274 -39.38 24.37 -8.01
C SER A 274 -39.82 23.23 -7.10
N VAL A 275 -40.92 23.50 -6.40
CA VAL A 275 -41.79 22.54 -5.73
C VAL A 275 -42.67 21.93 -6.83
N TYR A 276 -42.82 20.61 -6.86
CA TYR A 276 -44.01 19.99 -7.44
C TYR A 276 -44.59 19.00 -6.43
N SER A 277 -45.88 19.24 -6.19
CA SER A 277 -46.85 18.41 -5.47
C SER A 277 -47.12 17.09 -6.18
#